data_AF-A0A6M0CTX3-F1
#
_entry.id   AF-A0A6M0CTX3-F1
#
_cell.length_a   1.000
_cell.length_b   1.000
_cell.length_c   1.000
_cell.angle_alpha   90.00
_cell.angle_beta   90.00
_cell.angle_gamma   90.00
#
_symmetry.space_group_name_H-M   'P 1'
#
loop_
_entity.id
_entity.type
_entity.pdbx_description
1 polymer ?
#
loop_
_entity_poly.entity_id
_entity_poly.type
_entity_poly.pdbx_seq_one_letter_code
_entity_poly.pdbx_strand_id
1 'polypeptide(L)'
;PANTPVNFRVTSDAVMNSFFIPGLGGQIYAMAGMTTKLHLIANENAEFDGISANYSGAGFTGMKFKAIATSQADFEAWVSEVKQSPQQLDKATYEALTKPSENNPVALYSVAPENMFQSIVDKYEGMNRGKPVVHEKKEHKEAAEGMDVSMHSAAGAEE
;
A
#
# COMPACT_ATOMS: atom_id res chain seq x y z
N PRO A 1 -4.76 -20.39 -4.41
CA PRO A 1 -5.37 -21.57 -3.76
C PRO A 1 -6.02 -21.19 -2.41
N ALA A 2 -7.14 -21.83 -2.05
CA ALA A 2 -7.71 -21.73 -0.71
C ALA A 2 -6.76 -22.30 0.36
N ASN A 3 -6.99 -21.93 1.62
CA ASN A 3 -6.20 -22.33 2.79
C ASN A 3 -4.69 -22.01 2.65
N THR A 4 -4.35 -20.99 1.85
CA THR A 4 -2.98 -20.57 1.59
C THR A 4 -2.83 -19.09 1.95
N PRO A 5 -1.83 -18.70 2.78
CA PRO A 5 -1.52 -17.30 3.04
C PRO A 5 -1.08 -16.56 1.78
N VAL A 6 -1.77 -15.47 1.45
CA VAL A 6 -1.43 -14.56 0.37
C VAL A 6 -0.89 -13.27 0.95
N ASN A 7 0.27 -12.84 0.47
CA ASN A 7 0.89 -11.56 0.81
C ASN A 7 0.68 -10.58 -0.33
N PHE A 8 -0.20 -9.60 -0.13
CA PHE A 8 -0.41 -8.50 -1.06
C PHE A 8 0.55 -7.36 -0.74
N ARG A 9 1.31 -6.94 -1.76
CA ARG A 9 2.03 -5.66 -1.77
C ARG A 9 1.22 -4.70 -2.63
N VAL A 10 0.81 -3.58 -2.05
CA VAL A 10 -0.12 -2.65 -2.70
C VAL A 10 0.50 -1.26 -2.78
N THR A 11 0.35 -0.62 -3.94
CA THR A 11 0.75 0.77 -4.21
C THR A 11 -0.26 1.41 -5.18
N SER A 12 -0.18 2.72 -5.40
CA SER A 12 -0.98 3.42 -6.42
C SER A 12 -0.07 4.09 -7.45
N ASP A 13 -0.44 4.03 -8.74
CA ASP A 13 0.20 4.81 -9.80
C ASP A 13 -0.58 6.10 -10.13
N ALA A 14 -1.43 6.56 -9.21
CA ALA A 14 -2.21 7.78 -9.36
C ALA A 14 -2.60 8.34 -7.98
N VAL A 15 -3.89 8.64 -7.78
CA VAL A 15 -4.45 9.10 -6.51
C VAL A 15 -4.59 7.97 -5.50
N MET A 16 -4.81 8.32 -4.23
CA MET A 16 -5.06 7.33 -3.18
C MET A 16 -6.30 6.49 -3.48
N ASN A 17 -6.17 5.17 -3.33
CA ASN A 17 -7.23 4.20 -3.53
C ASN A 17 -7.35 3.29 -2.28
N SER A 18 -8.38 2.45 -2.21
CA SER A 18 -8.59 1.49 -1.12
C SER A 18 -8.90 0.11 -1.70
N PHE A 19 -7.94 -0.80 -1.60
CA PHE A 19 -8.09 -2.20 -1.99
C PHE A 19 -8.92 -2.92 -0.94
N PHE A 20 -10.10 -3.42 -1.30
CA PHE A 20 -11.01 -4.07 -0.37
C PHE A 20 -11.64 -5.32 -0.97
N ILE A 21 -11.58 -6.43 -0.23
CA ILE A 21 -12.31 -7.67 -0.51
C ILE A 21 -13.23 -7.95 0.69
N PRO A 22 -14.50 -7.50 0.67
CA PRO A 22 -15.42 -7.63 1.81
C PRO A 22 -15.57 -9.06 2.32
N GLY A 23 -15.69 -10.04 1.42
CA GLY A 23 -15.87 -11.45 1.79
C GLY A 23 -14.65 -12.10 2.47
N LEU A 24 -13.48 -11.45 2.42
CA LEU A 24 -12.27 -11.87 3.13
C LEU A 24 -11.92 -10.95 4.31
N GLY A 25 -12.72 -9.89 4.54
CA GLY A 25 -12.47 -8.89 5.59
C GLY A 25 -11.22 -8.02 5.39
N GLY A 26 -10.52 -8.15 4.27
CA GLY A 26 -9.25 -7.47 4.01
C GLY A 26 -9.42 -6.13 3.32
N GLN A 27 -9.08 -5.03 4.00
CA GLN A 27 -9.02 -3.67 3.43
C GLN A 27 -7.66 -3.03 3.69
N ILE A 28 -7.08 -2.38 2.68
CA ILE A 28 -5.84 -1.60 2.81
C ILE A 28 -5.80 -0.43 1.82
N TYR A 29 -5.23 0.70 2.24
CA TYR A 29 -5.02 1.84 1.34
C TYR A 29 -3.88 1.58 0.35
N ALA A 30 -4.05 2.07 -0.87
CA ALA A 30 -3.05 2.13 -1.93
C ALA A 30 -2.64 3.58 -2.13
N MET A 31 -1.36 3.88 -1.93
CA MET A 31 -0.81 5.24 -1.99
C MET A 31 0.37 5.28 -2.96
N ALA A 32 0.49 6.37 -3.71
CA ALA A 32 1.62 6.57 -4.61
C ALA A 32 2.90 6.82 -3.82
N GLY A 33 3.99 6.17 -4.26
CA GLY A 33 5.30 6.29 -3.62
C GLY A 33 5.44 5.54 -2.31
N MET A 34 4.47 4.70 -1.96
CA MET A 34 4.50 3.87 -0.75
C MET A 34 4.07 2.44 -1.08
N THR A 35 4.61 1.48 -0.34
CA THR A 35 4.15 0.09 -0.35
C THR A 35 3.42 -0.22 0.95
N THR A 36 2.15 -0.60 0.87
CA THR A 36 1.41 -1.21 1.97
C THR A 36 1.39 -2.73 1.82
N LYS A 37 1.17 -3.44 2.94
CA LYS A 37 1.14 -4.90 2.98
C LYS A 37 -0.17 -5.36 3.60
N LEU A 38 -0.77 -6.40 3.02
CA LEU A 38 -1.97 -7.04 3.53
C LEU A 38 -1.81 -8.57 3.41
N HIS A 39 -2.12 -9.28 4.49
CA HIS A 39 -2.07 -10.74 4.53
C HIS A 39 -3.49 -11.27 4.63
N LEU A 40 -3.88 -12.16 3.71
CA LEU A 40 -5.21 -12.78 3.72
C LEU A 40 -5.10 -14.29 3.49
N ILE A 41 -6.09 -15.01 3.99
CA ILE A 41 -6.33 -16.43 3.74
C ILE A 41 -7.81 -16.58 3.40
N ALA A 42 -8.12 -17.24 2.28
CA ALA A 42 -9.48 -17.71 1.99
C ALA A 42 -9.63 -19.13 2.52
N ASN A 43 -10.61 -19.39 3.39
CA ASN A 43 -10.76 -20.71 4.04
C ASN A 43 -11.54 -21.73 3.18
N GLU A 44 -12.14 -21.28 2.08
CA GLU A 44 -12.93 -22.10 1.18
C GLU A 44 -12.67 -21.74 -0.29
N ASN A 45 -13.02 -22.66 -1.18
CA ASN A 45 -13.02 -22.39 -2.61
C ASN A 45 -14.25 -21.52 -2.94
N ALA A 46 -14.02 -20.29 -3.34
CA ALA A 46 -15.08 -19.33 -3.63
C ALA A 46 -14.57 -18.16 -4.48
N GLU A 47 -15.50 -17.46 -5.11
CA GLU A 47 -15.27 -16.16 -5.72
C GLU A 47 -15.67 -15.04 -4.76
N PHE A 48 -14.78 -14.09 -4.57
CA PHE A 48 -15.00 -12.91 -3.75
C PHE A 48 -15.00 -11.66 -4.62
N ASP A 49 -16.01 -10.81 -4.42
CA ASP A 49 -16.03 -9.48 -5.01
C ASP A 49 -14.99 -8.59 -4.35
N GLY A 50 -14.20 -7.91 -5.17
CA GLY A 50 -13.25 -6.90 -4.78
C GLY A 50 -13.67 -5.54 -5.33
N ILE A 51 -13.49 -4.49 -4.52
CA ILE A 51 -13.84 -3.12 -4.90
C ILE A 51 -12.73 -2.13 -4.52
N SER A 52 -12.72 -1.01 -5.23
CA SER A 52 -12.15 0.23 -4.72
C SER A 52 -13.12 0.87 -3.72
N ALA A 53 -12.69 1.07 -2.47
CA ALA A 53 -13.54 1.65 -1.41
C ALA A 53 -13.26 3.15 -1.13
N ASN A 54 -12.40 3.80 -1.92
CA ASN A 54 -12.07 5.21 -1.77
C ASN A 54 -12.26 5.95 -3.09
N TYR A 55 -13.11 6.99 -3.10
CA TYR A 55 -13.39 7.76 -4.32
C TYR A 55 -12.10 8.30 -4.95
N SER A 56 -11.89 7.95 -6.22
CA SER A 56 -10.66 8.26 -6.96
C SER A 56 -10.91 8.99 -8.28
N GLY A 57 -12.13 9.52 -8.50
CA GLY A 57 -12.52 10.25 -9.70
C GLY A 57 -13.48 9.50 -10.62
N ALA A 58 -13.52 9.90 -11.89
CA ALA A 58 -14.32 9.24 -12.93
C ALA A 58 -13.96 7.75 -13.06
N GLY A 59 -14.94 6.91 -13.37
CA GLY A 59 -14.77 5.45 -13.44
C GLY A 59 -14.69 4.71 -12.11
N PHE A 60 -14.63 5.40 -10.97
CA PHE A 60 -14.50 4.78 -9.64
C PHE A 60 -15.55 3.68 -9.36
N THR A 61 -16.81 3.90 -9.76
CA THR A 61 -17.90 2.93 -9.56
C THR A 61 -17.69 1.61 -10.32
N GLY A 62 -16.88 1.64 -11.38
CA GLY A 62 -16.49 0.49 -12.19
C GLY A 62 -15.19 -0.18 -11.72
N MET A 63 -14.50 0.37 -10.72
CA MET A 63 -13.27 -0.23 -10.17
C MET A 63 -13.59 -1.43 -9.28
N LYS A 64 -13.95 -2.53 -9.94
CA LYS A 64 -14.29 -3.82 -9.35
C LYS A 64 -13.34 -4.88 -9.88
N PHE A 65 -13.09 -5.90 -9.08
CA PHE A 65 -12.30 -7.06 -9.46
C PHE A 65 -12.86 -8.31 -8.80
N LYS A 66 -12.39 -9.48 -9.22
CA LYS A 66 -12.72 -10.77 -8.61
C LYS A 66 -11.45 -11.36 -8.00
N ALA A 67 -11.56 -11.85 -6.77
CA ALA A 67 -10.56 -12.69 -6.15
C ALA A 67 -11.10 -14.13 -6.09
N ILE A 68 -10.40 -15.07 -6.73
CA ILE A 68 -10.88 -16.45 -6.87
C ILE A 68 -9.98 -17.35 -6.01
N ALA A 69 -10.56 -17.96 -4.99
CA ALA A 69 -9.92 -19.01 -4.21
C ALA A 69 -10.29 -20.37 -4.81
N THR A 70 -9.29 -21.11 -5.26
CA THR A 70 -9.45 -22.37 -5.97
C THR A 70 -8.72 -23.52 -5.28
N SER A 71 -8.87 -24.73 -5.81
CA SER A 71 -7.91 -25.81 -5.52
C SER A 71 -6.50 -25.46 -6.04
N GLN A 72 -5.49 -26.18 -5.56
CA GLN A 72 -4.12 -26.04 -6.06
C GLN A 72 -4.01 -26.40 -7.56
N ALA A 73 -4.69 -27.46 -7.99
CA ALA A 73 -4.67 -27.91 -9.38
C ALA A 73 -5.29 -26.87 -10.33
N ASP A 74 -6.44 -26.30 -9.95
CA ASP A 74 -7.10 -25.26 -10.76
C ASP A 74 -6.25 -23.98 -10.81
N PHE A 75 -5.54 -23.65 -9.73
CA PHE A 75 -4.60 -22.53 -9.72
C PHE A 75 -3.45 -22.75 -10.70
N GLU A 76 -2.87 -23.94 -10.74
CA GLU A 76 -1.79 -24.29 -11.68
C GLU A 76 -2.26 -24.31 -13.13
N ALA A 77 -3.50 -24.78 -13.38
CA ALA A 77 -4.14 -24.72 -14.68
C ALA A 77 -4.33 -23.26 -15.14
N TRP A 78 -4.83 -22.40 -14.25
CA TRP A 78 -4.98 -20.96 -14.52
C TRP A 78 -3.62 -20.29 -14.80
N VAL A 79 -2.58 -20.58 -14.02
CA VAL A 79 -1.23 -20.05 -14.28
C VAL A 79 -0.72 -20.49 -15.66
N SER A 80 -1.01 -21.72 -16.08
CA SER A 80 -0.62 -22.24 -17.39
C SER A 80 -1.35 -21.53 -18.53
N GLU A 81 -2.63 -21.22 -18.35
CA GLU A 81 -3.42 -20.40 -19.29
C GLU A 81 -2.86 -18.97 -19.40
N VAL A 82 -2.59 -18.31 -18.27
CA VAL A 82 -2.02 -16.94 -18.25
C VAL A 82 -0.70 -16.88 -19.03
N LYS A 83 0.17 -17.89 -18.86
CA LYS A 83 1.44 -17.99 -19.57
C LYS A 83 1.30 -18.18 -21.09
N GLN A 84 0.14 -18.63 -21.58
CA GLN A 84 -0.15 -18.74 -23.01
C GLN A 84 -0.70 -17.43 -23.60
N SER A 85 -0.93 -16.39 -22.79
CA SER A 85 -1.38 -15.10 -23.31
C SER A 85 -0.37 -14.54 -24.34
N PRO A 86 -0.85 -14.06 -25.51
CA PRO A 86 0.01 -13.44 -26.50
C PRO A 86 0.52 -12.06 -26.06
N GLN A 87 -0.03 -11.49 -24.99
CA GLN A 87 0.32 -10.16 -24.49
C GLN A 87 1.37 -10.24 -23.38
N GLN A 88 2.31 -9.30 -23.38
CA GLN A 88 3.31 -9.13 -22.31
C GLN A 88 3.09 -7.78 -21.64
N LEU A 89 3.32 -7.70 -20.33
CA LEU A 89 3.24 -6.45 -19.58
C LEU A 89 4.61 -5.75 -19.62
N ASP A 90 4.99 -5.24 -20.79
CA ASP A 90 6.19 -4.42 -20.94
C ASP A 90 5.93 -2.94 -20.60
N LYS A 91 6.95 -2.10 -20.70
CA LYS A 91 6.84 -0.67 -20.39
C LYS A 91 5.82 0.04 -21.28
N ALA A 92 5.81 -0.23 -22.58
CA ALA A 92 4.90 0.44 -23.52
C ALA A 92 3.44 0.03 -23.28
N THR A 93 3.22 -1.25 -22.98
CA THR A 93 1.93 -1.81 -22.61
C THR A 93 1.45 -1.21 -21.29
N TYR A 94 2.34 -1.11 -20.29
CA TYR A 94 2.03 -0.45 -19.02
C TYR A 94 1.66 1.03 -19.21
N GLU A 95 2.44 1.80 -19.99
CA GLU A 95 2.12 3.19 -20.32
C GLU A 95 0.74 3.33 -21.00
N ALA A 96 0.39 2.40 -21.90
CA ALA A 96 -0.93 2.37 -22.50
C ALA A 96 -2.04 2.07 -21.47
N LEU A 97 -1.81 1.15 -20.54
CA LEU A 97 -2.75 0.78 -19.48
C LEU A 97 -3.01 1.90 -18.47
N THR A 98 -2.02 2.76 -18.23
CA THR A 98 -2.15 3.89 -17.29
C THR A 98 -2.99 5.05 -17.83
N LYS A 99 -3.36 5.02 -19.12
CA LYS A 99 -4.24 6.03 -19.70
C LYS A 99 -5.65 5.91 -19.09
N PRO A 100 -6.36 7.05 -18.87
CA PRO A 100 -7.71 7.02 -18.32
C PRO A 100 -8.64 6.09 -19.11
N SER A 101 -9.29 5.17 -18.40
CA SER A 101 -10.23 4.18 -18.91
C SER A 101 -11.22 3.79 -17.80
N GLU A 102 -12.37 3.22 -18.18
CA GLU A 102 -13.41 2.80 -17.24
C GLU A 102 -13.91 1.40 -17.58
N ASN A 103 -14.35 0.63 -16.58
CA ASN A 103 -14.94 -0.70 -16.75
C ASN A 103 -14.06 -1.67 -17.57
N ASN A 104 -12.75 -1.65 -17.30
CA ASN A 104 -11.78 -2.49 -18.00
C ASN A 104 -12.15 -3.98 -17.89
N PRO A 105 -12.17 -4.73 -19.00
CA PRO A 105 -12.37 -6.18 -18.96
C PRO A 105 -11.15 -6.87 -18.34
N VAL A 106 -11.33 -8.14 -17.97
CA VAL A 106 -10.22 -9.01 -17.56
C VAL A 106 -9.23 -9.15 -18.73
N ALA A 107 -7.95 -8.96 -18.44
CA ALA A 107 -6.85 -9.13 -19.39
C ALA A 107 -5.73 -9.95 -18.74
N LEU A 108 -5.07 -10.80 -19.54
CA LEU A 108 -3.97 -11.67 -19.07
C LEU A 108 -2.67 -11.25 -19.75
N TYR A 109 -1.58 -11.21 -18.99
CA TYR A 109 -0.24 -10.94 -19.50
C TYR A 109 0.69 -12.09 -19.10
N SER A 110 1.39 -12.68 -20.07
CA SER A 110 2.19 -13.89 -19.85
C SER A 110 3.46 -13.63 -19.06
N VAL A 111 3.98 -12.40 -19.08
CA VAL A 111 5.19 -11.98 -18.36
C VAL A 111 5.13 -10.50 -17.98
N ALA A 112 5.77 -10.17 -16.87
CA ALA A 112 6.02 -8.80 -16.42
C ALA A 112 7.49 -8.68 -15.92
N PRO A 113 8.16 -7.53 -16.07
CA PRO A 113 9.50 -7.31 -15.52
C PRO A 113 9.55 -7.47 -14.00
N GLU A 114 10.57 -8.14 -13.48
CA GLU A 114 10.72 -8.43 -12.04
C GLU A 114 10.74 -7.16 -11.16
N ASN A 115 11.31 -6.07 -11.68
CA ASN A 115 11.45 -4.79 -10.98
C ASN A 115 10.28 -3.83 -11.25
N MET A 116 9.26 -4.22 -12.02
CA MET A 116 8.17 -3.32 -12.43
C MET A 116 7.48 -2.69 -11.22
N PHE A 117 7.14 -3.50 -10.20
CA PHE A 117 6.51 -2.98 -8.98
C PHE A 117 7.36 -1.89 -8.31
N GLN A 118 8.66 -2.13 -8.13
CA GLN A 118 9.54 -1.15 -7.49
C GLN A 118 9.67 0.12 -8.34
N SER A 119 9.78 -0.01 -9.67
CA SER A 119 9.85 1.14 -10.56
C SER A 119 8.61 2.05 -10.50
N ILE A 120 7.42 1.49 -10.25
CA ILE A 120 6.17 2.23 -10.07
C ILE A 120 6.18 2.98 -8.74
N VAL A 121 6.70 2.37 -7.67
CA VAL A 121 6.85 3.03 -6.37
C VAL A 121 7.85 4.18 -6.50
N ASP A 122 9.03 3.91 -7.05
CA ASP A 122 10.15 4.86 -7.20
C ASP A 122 9.77 6.09 -8.05
N LYS A 123 8.84 5.94 -9.02
CA LYS A 123 8.28 7.05 -9.81
C LYS A 123 7.74 8.18 -8.93
N TYR A 124 7.30 7.88 -7.71
CA TYR A 124 6.77 8.86 -6.75
C TYR A 124 7.59 9.00 -5.47
N GLU A 125 8.64 8.19 -5.28
CA GLU A 125 9.56 8.37 -4.17
C GLU A 125 10.27 9.73 -4.31
N GLY A 126 10.07 10.61 -3.32
CA GLY A 126 10.68 11.95 -3.28
C GLY A 126 9.75 13.12 -3.65
N MET A 127 8.54 12.88 -4.19
CA MET A 127 7.55 13.95 -4.38
C MET A 127 7.00 14.51 -3.05
N ASN A 128 7.18 13.78 -1.93
CA ASN A 128 6.74 14.16 -0.58
C ASN A 128 7.86 14.74 0.31
N ARG A 129 8.97 15.26 -0.25
CA ARG A 129 9.94 16.02 0.56
C ARG A 129 9.33 17.38 0.89
N GLY A 130 8.67 17.49 2.05
CA GLY A 130 8.42 18.79 2.67
C GLY A 130 9.73 19.60 2.73
N LYS A 131 9.65 20.92 2.59
CA LYS A 131 10.83 21.79 2.72
C LYS A 131 11.59 21.40 4.00
N PRO A 132 12.93 21.26 3.97
CA PRO A 132 13.70 21.04 5.18
C PRO A 132 13.31 22.12 6.19
N VAL A 133 12.70 21.71 7.30
CA VAL A 133 12.49 22.63 8.42
C VAL A 133 13.87 22.85 9.02
N VAL A 134 14.47 23.99 8.72
CA VAL A 134 15.70 24.43 9.35
C VAL A 134 15.34 24.75 10.79
N HIS A 135 15.64 23.83 11.71
CA HIS A 135 15.65 24.16 13.13
C HIS A 135 16.86 25.06 13.39
N GLU A 136 16.66 26.37 13.40
CA GLU A 136 17.63 27.29 14.02
C GLU A 136 17.74 26.91 15.49
N LYS A 137 18.83 26.21 15.85
CA LYS A 137 19.26 26.13 17.25
C LYS A 137 19.64 27.54 17.68
N LYS A 138 18.73 28.24 18.36
CA LYS A 138 19.13 29.36 19.22
C LYS A 138 19.87 28.75 20.42
N GLU A 139 21.19 28.90 20.43
CA GLU A 139 22.01 28.61 21.60
C GLU A 139 21.55 29.47 22.77
N HIS A 140 20.96 28.85 23.79
CA HIS A 140 20.86 29.46 25.11
C HIS A 140 22.24 29.37 25.76
N LYS A 141 22.99 30.48 25.76
CA LYS A 141 24.11 30.65 26.68
C LYS A 141 23.55 30.90 28.07
N GLU A 142 23.80 29.97 28.98
CA GLU A 142 23.68 30.16 30.43
C GLU A 142 24.59 31.33 30.86
N ALA A 143 24.01 32.27 31.60
CA ALA A 143 24.76 33.16 32.48
C ALA A 143 24.32 32.83 33.91
N ALA A 144 25.22 32.16 34.65
CA ALA A 144 25.11 31.97 36.08
C ALA A 144 25.78 33.17 36.77
N GLU A 145 25.01 34.01 37.45
CA GLU A 145 25.52 34.87 38.55
C GLU A 145 24.45 34.91 39.65
N GLY A 146 24.89 34.62 40.88
CA GLY A 146 24.06 34.01 41.92
C GLY A 146 23.42 34.92 42.97
N MET A 147 22.68 34.26 43.85
CA MET A 147 22.16 34.68 45.17
C MET A 147 21.30 33.50 45.67
N ASP A 148 21.25 33.00 46.90
CA ASP A 148 21.98 33.09 48.17
C ASP A 148 21.40 31.91 48.99
N VAL A 149 22.21 31.22 49.79
CA VAL A 149 21.80 30.00 50.52
C VAL A 149 21.56 30.34 51.99
N SER A 150 20.31 30.26 52.46
CA SER A 150 19.88 29.59 53.70
C SER A 150 18.49 30.05 54.17
N MET A 151 17.64 29.10 54.58
CA MET A 151 17.06 29.06 55.94
C MET A 151 16.11 27.84 56.11
N HIS A 152 16.44 27.00 57.10
CA HIS A 152 15.57 26.23 58.03
C HIS A 152 14.55 25.22 57.46
N SER A 153 14.20 24.10 58.09
CA SER A 153 14.71 23.23 59.16
C SER A 153 13.71 22.07 59.26
N ALA A 154 14.24 20.85 59.44
CA ALA A 154 13.74 19.71 60.22
C ALA A 154 12.25 19.22 60.19
N ALA A 155 12.18 17.87 60.22
CA ALA A 155 11.11 16.97 60.67
C ALA A 155 9.92 16.79 59.70
N GLY A 156 9.58 15.60 59.20
CA GLY A 156 9.72 14.25 59.74
C GLY A 156 8.39 13.81 60.37
N ALA A 157 7.64 12.95 59.69
CA ALA A 157 6.81 11.86 60.24
C ALA A 157 5.92 11.27 59.15
N GLU A 158 5.97 9.94 59.07
CA GLU A 158 5.11 9.03 58.32
C GLU A 158 3.64 9.12 58.81
N GLU A 159 2.67 9.02 57.90
CA GLU A 159 1.85 7.82 57.65
C GLU A 159 1.16 7.94 56.27
#